data_AF-A0A3M1MES5-F1
#
_entry.id   AF-A0A3M1MES5-F1
#
_cell.length_a   1.000
_cell.length_b   1.000
_cell.length_c   1.000
_cell.angle_alpha   90.00
_cell.angle_beta   90.00
_cell.angle_gamma   90.00
#
_symmetry.space_group_name_H-M   'P 1'
#
loop_
_entity.id
_entity.type
_entity.pdbx_description
1 polymer ?
#
loop_
_entity_poly.entity_id
_entity_poly.type
_entity_poly.pdbx_seq_one_letter_code
_entity_poly.pdbx_strand_id
1 'polypeptide(L)' 'MSLLYVALPVAVLLGAAGLWACLYCIRDGQFDDLDTPPLRMLNDDLPLRTGSSAPGHGREEPPS' A
#
# COMPACT_ATOMS: atom_id res chain seq x y z
N MET A 1 23.32 32.98 27.86
CA MET A 1 22.99 32.51 26.49
C MET A 1 21.56 31.98 26.51
N SER A 2 20.69 32.52 25.65
CA SER A 2 19.27 32.13 25.63
C SER A 2 19.06 30.83 24.85
N LEU A 3 18.21 29.94 25.37
CA LEU A 3 17.78 28.70 24.70
C LEU A 3 17.21 28.97 23.30
N LEU A 4 16.64 30.15 23.08
CA LEU A 4 16.06 30.57 21.79
C LEU A 4 17.07 30.48 20.64
N TYR A 5 18.35 30.74 20.88
CA TYR A 5 19.37 30.66 19.84
C TYR A 5 19.65 29.24 19.34
N VAL A 6 19.26 28.22 20.10
CA VAL A 6 19.38 26.80 19.71
C VAL A 6 18.04 26.25 19.27
N ALA A 7 16.98 26.54 20.02
CA ALA A 7 15.65 26.01 19.75
C ALA A 7 15.08 26.51 18.41
N LEU A 8 15.28 27.79 18.07
CA LEU A 8 14.76 28.38 16.83
C LEU A 8 15.34 27.72 15.56
N PRO A 9 16.67 27.63 15.37
CA PRO A 9 17.21 26.99 14.18
C PRO A 9 16.86 25.50 14.10
N VAL A 10 16.83 24.79 15.24
CA VAL A 10 16.42 23.37 15.27
C VAL A 10 14.97 23.21 14.82
N ALA A 11 14.06 24.06 15.29
CA ALA A 11 12.66 24.03 14.87
C ALA A 11 12.51 24.30 13.37
N VAL A 12 13.24 25.28 12.83
CA VAL A 12 13.24 25.59 11.39
C VAL A 12 13.76 24.41 10.57
N LEU A 13 14.87 23.79 10.99
CA LEU A 13 15.43 22.62 10.31
C LEU A 13 14.47 21.43 10.32
N LEU A 14 13.86 21.13 11.46
CA LEU A 14 12.87 20.04 11.56
C LEU A 14 11.63 20.32 10.71
N GLY A 15 11.12 21.56 10.72
CA GLY A 15 9.99 21.95 9.89
C GLY A 15 10.31 21.84 8.40
N ALA A 16 11.47 22.32 7.98
CA ALA A 16 11.92 22.21 6.59
C ALA A 16 12.14 20.75 6.17
N ALA A 17 12.73 19.92 7.02
CA ALA A 17 12.92 18.50 6.76
C ALA A 17 11.58 17.76 6.60
N GLY A 18 10.61 18.04 7.48
CA GLY A 18 9.27 17.46 7.40
C GLY A 18 8.53 17.88 6.12
N LEU A 19 8.59 19.17 5.77
CA LEU A 19 7.99 19.67 4.53
C LEU A 19 8.65 19.02 3.30
N TRP A 20 9.98 18.95 3.27
CA TRP A 20 10.72 18.32 2.18
C TRP A 20 10.36 16.84 2.03
N ALA A 21 10.30 16.09 3.14
CA ALA A 21 9.92 14.68 3.12
C ALA A 21 8.48 14.49 2.63
N CYS A 22 7.54 15.34 3.05
CA CYS A 22 6.15 15.31 2.57
C CYS A 22 6.08 15.55 1.05
N LEU A 23 6.77 16.59 0.55
CA LEU A 23 6.84 16.87 -0.88
C LEU A 23 7.51 15.73 -1.66
N TYR A 24 8.52 15.08 -1.09
CA TYR A 24 9.15 13.92 -1.70
C TYR A 24 8.15 12.77 -1.88
N CYS A 25 7.41 12.38 -0.84
CA CYS A 25 6.42 11.28 -0.92
C CYS A 25 5.31 11.57 -1.94
N ILE A 26 4.84 12.82 -2.00
CA ILE A 26 3.84 13.24 -3.01
C ILE A 26 4.40 13.09 -4.42
N ARG A 27 5.66 13.48 -4.64
CA ARG A 27 6.31 13.37 -5.95
C ARG A 27 6.59 11.93 -6.35
N ASP A 28 6.84 11.06 -5.38
CA ASP A 28 7.08 9.62 -5.58
C ASP A 28 5.79 8.83 -5.86
N GLY A 29 4.63 9.48 -5.79
CA GLY A 29 3.33 8.84 -6.07
C GLY A 29 2.87 7.91 -4.95
N GLN A 30 3.44 8.01 -3.74
CA GLN A 30 3.09 7.13 -2.60
C GLN A 30 1.62 7.21 -2.17
N PHE A 31 0.91 8.26 -2.57
CA PHE A 31 -0.49 8.48 -2.26
C PHE A 31 -1.42 8.23 -3.45
N ASP A 32 -0.88 7.79 -4.60
CA ASP A 32 -1.66 7.62 -5.84
C ASP A 32 -2.42 6.28 -5.86
N ASP A 33 -2.07 5.32 -5.01
CA ASP A 33 -2.78 4.04 -4.90
C ASP A 33 -4.02 4.14 -4.00
N LEU A 34 -5.08 4.74 -4.56
CA LEU A 34 -6.41 4.83 -3.93
C LEU A 34 -7.39 3.77 -4.46
N ASP A 35 -7.05 3.11 -5.57
CA ASP A 35 -7.92 2.20 -6.30
C ASP A 35 -7.75 0.74 -5.85
N THR A 36 -6.62 0.38 -5.26
CA THR A 36 -6.39 -0.99 -4.77
C THR A 36 -7.19 -1.25 -3.49
N PRO A 37 -7.90 -2.39 -3.36
CA PRO A 37 -8.61 -2.74 -2.13
C PRO A 37 -7.65 -2.73 -0.92
N PRO A 38 -7.96 -2.01 0.17
CA PRO A 38 -7.04 -1.84 1.31
C PRO A 38 -6.59 -3.14 1.97
N LEU A 39 -7.40 -4.20 1.83
CA LEU A 39 -7.15 -5.51 2.43
C LEU A 39 -6.17 -6.38 1.62
N ARG A 40 -5.73 -5.94 0.43
CA ARG A 40 -4.79 -6.73 -0.38
C ARG A 40 -3.40 -6.78 0.25
N MET A 41 -2.84 -5.63 0.67
CA MET A 41 -1.50 -5.54 1.27
C MET A 41 -1.32 -6.43 2.51
N LEU A 42 -2.39 -6.71 3.25
CA LEU A 42 -2.35 -7.55 4.46
C LEU A 42 -2.50 -9.06 4.16
N ASN A 43 -3.08 -9.42 3.01
CA ASN A 43 -3.40 -10.80 2.64
C ASN A 43 -2.48 -11.38 1.55
N ASP A 44 -1.45 -10.65 1.10
CA ASP A 44 -0.55 -11.11 0.03
C ASP A 44 0.24 -12.38 0.40
N ASP A 45 0.40 -12.67 1.69
CA ASP A 45 1.05 -13.88 2.21
C ASP A 45 0.11 -15.07 2.42
N LEU A 46 -1.22 -14.88 2.28
CA LEU A 46 -2.15 -16.00 2.37
C LEU A 46 -2.13 -16.76 1.03
N PRO A 47 -1.73 -18.04 1.00
CA PRO A 47 -1.89 -18.84 -0.20
C PRO A 47 -3.39 -18.86 -0.54
N LEU A 48 -3.74 -18.37 -1.73
CA LEU A 48 -5.08 -18.51 -2.27
C LEU A 48 -5.42 -19.99 -2.21
N ARG A 49 -6.28 -20.37 -1.26
CA ARG A 49 -6.92 -21.68 -1.30
C ARG A 49 -7.83 -21.63 -2.53
N THR A 50 -7.30 -22.08 -3.66
CA THR A 50 -8.08 -22.49 -4.83
C THR A 50 -8.93 -23.68 -4.40
N GLY A 51 -10.03 -23.36 -3.73
CA GLY A 51 -10.97 -24.32 -3.20
C GLY A 51 -12.12 -24.51 -4.18
N SER A 52 -12.07 -25.64 -4.87
CA SER A 52 -13.23 -26.42 -5.34
C SER A 52 -13.99 -25.94 -6.57
N SER A 53 -13.83 -26.69 -7.67
CA SER A 53 -14.93 -27.13 -8.54
C SER A 53 -14.51 -28.35 -9.36
N ALA A 54 -14.55 -29.51 -8.73
CA ALA A 54 -15.03 -30.74 -9.36
C ALA A 54 -16.11 -31.27 -8.39
N PRO A 55 -17.29 -31.77 -8.84
CA PRO A 55 -17.46 -32.60 -10.02
C PRO A 55 -18.72 -32.33 -10.88
N GLY A 56 -18.65 -32.69 -12.17
CA GLY A 56 -19.80 -33.10 -12.99
C GLY A 56 -20.62 -32.00 -13.67
N HIS A 57 -20.58 -31.96 -15.00
CA HIS A 57 -21.74 -32.16 -15.88
C HIS A 57 -21.38 -31.86 -17.35
N GLY A 58 -21.74 -32.78 -18.25
CA GLY A 58 -21.75 -32.57 -19.69
C GLY A 58 -20.69 -33.36 -20.45
N ARG A 59 -20.99 -34.62 -20.81
CA ARG A 59 -21.44 -35.00 -22.17
C ARG A 59 -22.24 -36.30 -22.10
N GLU A 60 -23.56 -36.21 -22.15
CA GLU A 60 -24.38 -37.11 -22.99
C GLU A 60 -23.90 -36.87 -24.44
N GLU A 61 -23.73 -37.82 -25.37
CA GLU A 61 -24.54 -38.97 -25.81
C GLU A 61 -23.68 -39.89 -26.76
N PRO A 62 -24.17 -41.07 -27.21
CA PRO A 62 -23.47 -42.18 -27.91
C PRO A 62 -23.33 -41.95 -29.43
N PRO A 63 -22.56 -42.73 -30.22
CA PRO A 63 -22.86 -44.11 -30.71
C PRO A 63 -21.59 -45.03 -30.65
N SER A 64 -21.57 -46.34 -30.88
CA SER A 64 -22.34 -47.33 -31.66
C SER A 64 -22.11 -48.73 -31.08
#